data_AF-L7IUB7-F1
#
_entry.id   AF-L7IUB7-F1
#
_cell.length_a   1.000
_cell.length_b   1.000
_cell.length_c   1.000
_cell.angle_alpha   90.00
_cell.angle_beta   90.00
_cell.angle_gamma   90.00
#
_symmetry.space_group_name_H-M   'P 1'
#
loop_
_entity.id
_entity.type
_entity.pdbx_description
1 polymer ?
#
loop_
_entity_poly.entity_id
_entity_poly.type
_entity_poly.pdbx_seq_one_letter_code
_entity_poly.pdbx_strand_id
1 'polypeptide(L)'
;AAAYLLRHTLYHWADDSCVEILRQIAPVMATHSRILICDQVLQDHSPSLASALYDIDMMTLFNGKARRLSEFRQIFQQADSRFYVHDVKPSQESSTTVIDLRISPDAAA
;
A
#
# COMPACT_ATOMS: atom_id res chain seq x y z
N ALA A 1 -7.91 -13.75 -9.51
CA ALA A 1 -6.58 -14.40 -9.34
C ALA A 1 -6.36 -14.73 -7.86
N ALA A 2 -5.44 -15.66 -7.52
CA ALA A 2 -5.13 -15.94 -6.11
C ALA A 2 -4.43 -14.76 -5.41
N ALA A 3 -3.58 -14.02 -6.13
CA ALA A 3 -2.92 -12.82 -5.63
C ALA A 3 -2.69 -11.80 -6.74
N TYR A 4 -2.66 -10.52 -6.35
CA TYR A 4 -2.22 -9.38 -7.15
C TYR A 4 -0.99 -8.79 -6.46
N LEU A 5 0.15 -8.71 -7.16
CA LEU A 5 1.40 -8.21 -6.59
C LEU A 5 1.67 -6.79 -7.07
N LEU A 6 1.77 -5.85 -6.14
CA LEU A 6 2.17 -4.47 -6.37
C LEU A 6 3.50 -4.24 -5.66
N ARG A 7 4.60 -4.39 -6.39
CA ARG A 7 5.95 -4.20 -5.84
C ARG A 7 6.56 -2.96 -6.46
N HIS A 8 7.02 -2.05 -5.61
CA HIS A 8 7.59 -0.79 -6.03
C HIS A 8 6.66 -0.01 -6.97
N THR A 9 5.39 0.08 -6.57
CA THR A 9 4.33 0.65 -7.42
C THR A 9 3.66 1.83 -6.75
N LEU A 10 3.09 1.67 -5.54
CA LEU A 10 2.23 2.71 -4.97
C LEU A 10 3.03 3.94 -4.53
N TYR A 11 4.32 3.80 -4.25
CA TYR A 11 5.16 4.95 -3.93
C TYR A 11 5.42 5.89 -5.13
N HIS A 12 5.26 5.43 -6.38
CA HIS A 12 5.42 6.27 -7.58
C HIS A 12 4.27 7.26 -7.80
N TRP A 13 3.15 7.04 -7.13
CA TRP A 13 1.91 7.70 -7.43
C TRP A 13 1.45 8.57 -6.26
N ALA A 14 0.69 9.62 -6.55
CA ALA A 14 -0.06 10.39 -5.55
C ALA A 14 -1.21 9.55 -4.97
N ASP A 15 -1.76 9.97 -3.82
CA ASP A 15 -2.78 9.21 -3.09
C ASP A 15 -4.01 8.89 -3.96
N ASP A 16 -4.51 9.86 -4.71
CA ASP A 16 -5.68 9.69 -5.61
C ASP A 16 -5.43 8.64 -6.71
N SER A 17 -4.21 8.59 -7.24
CA SER A 17 -3.81 7.61 -8.25
C SER A 17 -3.69 6.21 -7.64
N CYS A 18 -3.17 6.08 -6.42
CA CYS A 18 -3.17 4.81 -5.67
C CYS A 18 -4.60 4.31 -5.41
N VAL A 19 -5.50 5.22 -5.03
CA VAL A 19 -6.93 4.93 -4.85
C VAL A 19 -7.52 4.38 -6.14
N GLU A 20 -7.26 5.03 -7.28
CA GLU A 20 -7.78 4.59 -8.57
C GLU A 20 -7.23 3.21 -8.99
N ILE A 21 -5.93 2.96 -8.83
CA ILE A 21 -5.32 1.64 -9.10
C ILE A 21 -6.04 0.55 -8.30
N LEU A 22 -6.23 0.76 -6.99
CA LEU A 22 -6.87 -0.23 -6.13
C LEU A 22 -8.36 -0.40 -6.42
N ARG A 23 -9.05 0.69 -6.76
CA ARG A 23 -10.46 0.69 -7.16
C ARG A 23 -10.70 -0.14 -8.43
N GLN A 24 -9.75 -0.14 -9.37
CA GLN A 24 -9.82 -1.00 -10.56
C GLN A 24 -9.57 -2.48 -10.25
N ILE A 25 -8.78 -2.80 -9.21
CA ILE A 25 -8.50 -4.18 -8.80
C ILE A 25 -9.65 -4.77 -7.98
N ALA A 26 -10.24 -3.99 -7.07
CA ALA A 26 -11.29 -4.42 -6.15
C ALA A 26 -12.46 -5.22 -6.78
N PRO A 27 -13.08 -4.81 -7.90
CA PRO A 27 -14.24 -5.52 -8.46
C PRO A 27 -13.90 -6.89 -9.07
N VAL A 28 -12.63 -7.15 -9.40
CA VAL A 28 -12.21 -8.43 -9.99
C VAL A 28 -11.59 -9.40 -8.98
N MET A 29 -11.50 -8.98 -7.71
CA MET A 29 -11.04 -9.84 -6.62
C MET A 29 -12.12 -10.84 -6.21
N ALA A 30 -11.71 -12.09 -6.02
CA ALA A 30 -12.52 -13.08 -5.31
C ALA A 30 -12.34 -12.91 -3.80
N THR A 31 -13.23 -13.51 -2.99
CA THR A 31 -13.15 -13.49 -1.52
C THR A 31 -11.85 -14.09 -0.95
N HIS A 32 -11.21 -14.99 -1.70
CA HIS A 32 -9.90 -15.58 -1.35
C HIS A 32 -8.71 -14.85 -1.99
N SER A 33 -8.95 -13.82 -2.81
CA SER A 33 -7.89 -13.03 -3.43
C SER A 33 -7.23 -12.11 -2.40
N ARG A 34 -5.95 -11.82 -2.62
CA ARG A 34 -5.16 -10.87 -1.84
C ARG A 34 -4.40 -9.91 -2.74
N ILE A 35 -4.22 -8.68 -2.28
CA ILE A 35 -3.27 -7.73 -2.87
C ILE A 35 -2.05 -7.71 -1.95
N LEU A 36 -0.87 -8.03 -2.50
CA LEU A 36 0.40 -7.97 -1.80
C LEU A 36 1.12 -6.70 -2.23
N ILE A 37 1.24 -5.74 -1.32
CA ILE A 37 1.93 -4.48 -1.57
C ILE A 37 3.31 -4.58 -0.95
N CYS A 38 4.35 -4.51 -1.77
CA CYS A 38 5.74 -4.64 -1.36
C CYS A 38 6.45 -3.29 -1.55
N ASP A 39 6.24 -2.38 -0.61
CA ASP A 39 6.75 -1.02 -0.63
C ASP A 39 7.37 -0.65 0.72
N GLN A 40 8.13 0.45 0.77
CA GLN A 40 8.65 0.99 2.02
C GLN A 40 7.51 1.64 2.81
N VAL A 41 7.36 1.22 4.07
CA VAL A 41 6.39 1.79 5.01
C VAL A 41 7.17 2.61 6.03
N LEU A 42 6.89 3.90 6.09
CA LEU A 42 7.53 4.80 7.06
C LEU A 42 7.04 4.49 8.47
N GLN A 43 7.96 4.51 9.43
CA GLN A 43 7.62 4.44 10.85
C GLN A 43 7.03 5.79 11.30
N ASP A 44 6.05 5.74 12.20
CA ASP A 44 5.32 6.94 12.66
C ASP A 44 6.19 7.90 13.49
N HIS A 45 7.29 7.41 14.08
CA HIS A 45 8.14 8.19 15.00
C HIS A 45 9.61 8.08 14.58
N SER A 46 10.30 9.22 14.49
CA SER A 46 11.75 9.33 14.25
C SER A 46 12.25 8.69 12.94
N PRO A 47 11.95 9.27 11.76
CA PRO A 47 12.47 8.76 10.50
C PRO A 47 14.01 8.80 10.50
N SER A 48 14.63 7.71 10.04
CA SER A 48 16.06 7.70 9.80
C SER A 48 16.42 8.66 8.65
N LEU A 49 17.65 9.17 8.63
CA LEU A 49 18.15 9.99 7.52
C LEU A 49 17.97 9.28 6.17
N ALA A 50 18.21 7.96 6.13
CA ALA A 50 17.99 7.15 4.93
C ALA A 50 16.52 7.15 4.47
N SER A 51 15.57 7.09 5.40
CA SER A 51 14.14 7.13 5.06
C SER A 51 13.72 8.51 4.56
N ALA A 52 14.29 9.58 5.12
CA ALA A 52 14.03 10.95 4.65
C ALA A 52 14.62 11.21 3.26
N LEU A 53 15.85 10.75 3.00
CA LEU A 53 16.47 10.86 1.67
C LEU A 53 15.70 10.04 0.63
N TYR A 54 15.23 8.84 0.99
CA TYR A 54 14.39 8.04 0.12
C TYR A 54 13.08 8.77 -0.25
N ASP A 55 12.41 9.41 0.70
CA ASP A 55 11.18 10.18 0.42
C ASP A 55 11.45 11.36 -0.52
N ILE A 56 12.60 12.03 -0.37
CA ILE A 56 13.06 13.07 -1.31
C ILE A 56 13.28 12.49 -2.71
N ASP A 57 13.90 11.32 -2.83
CA ASP A 57 14.07 10.64 -4.12
C ASP A 57 12.71 10.33 -4.75
N MET A 58 11.72 9.89 -3.95
CA MET A 58 10.38 9.59 -4.45
C MET A 58 9.67 10.85 -4.95
N MET A 59 9.76 11.95 -4.20
CA MET A 59 9.20 13.24 -4.57
C MET A 59 9.84 13.78 -5.85
N THR A 60 11.17 13.68 -5.99
CA THR A 60 11.90 14.30 -7.11
C THR A 60 11.87 13.48 -8.39
N LEU A 61 11.91 12.15 -8.32
CA LEU A 61 11.98 11.28 -9.49
C LEU A 61 10.60 10.87 -10.02
N PHE A 62 9.62 10.73 -9.12
CA PHE A 62 8.32 10.15 -9.47
C PHE A 62 7.14 11.07 -9.17
N ASN A 63 7.38 12.25 -8.56
CA ASN A 63 6.33 13.05 -7.92
C ASN A 63 5.50 12.18 -6.95
N GLY A 64 6.19 11.22 -6.33
CA GLY A 64 5.65 10.19 -5.47
C GLY A 64 5.77 10.54 -3.99
N LYS A 65 5.41 9.60 -3.13
CA LYS A 65 5.36 9.80 -1.69
C LYS A 65 5.64 8.50 -0.94
N ALA A 66 6.62 8.51 -0.04
CA ALA A 66 6.75 7.46 0.96
C ALA A 66 5.66 7.64 2.02
N ARG A 67 5.05 6.55 2.46
CA ARG A 67 3.83 6.58 3.27
C ARG A 67 3.96 5.77 4.54
N ARG A 68 3.29 6.24 5.59
CA ARG A 68 3.05 5.50 6.82
C ARG A 68 1.94 4.49 6.63
N LEU A 69 1.87 3.49 7.51
CA LEU A 69 0.80 2.48 7.46
C LEU A 69 -0.59 3.12 7.64
N SER A 70 -0.69 4.17 8.45
CA SER A 70 -1.92 4.95 8.65
C SER A 70 -2.42 5.59 7.35
N GLU A 71 -1.53 6.17 6.56
CA GLU A 71 -1.85 6.77 5.26
C GLU A 71 -2.26 5.71 4.23
N PHE A 72 -1.56 4.56 4.21
CA PHE A 72 -1.98 3.41 3.39
C PHE A 72 -3.41 2.96 3.74
N ARG A 73 -3.75 2.86 5.03
CA ARG A 73 -5.11 2.50 5.46
C ARG A 73 -6.15 3.50 4.95
N GLN A 74 -5.85 4.79 4.94
CA GLN A 74 -6.75 5.81 4.39
C GLN A 74 -6.96 5.61 2.88
N ILE A 75 -5.90 5.34 2.12
CA ILE A 75 -5.99 5.04 0.68
C ILE A 75 -6.84 3.80 0.44
N PHE A 76 -6.63 2.72 1.22
CA PHE A 76 -7.38 1.48 1.06
C PHE A 76 -8.87 1.70 1.29
N GLN A 77 -9.23 2.40 2.38
CA GLN A 77 -10.64 2.71 2.69
C GLN A 77 -11.30 3.61 1.64
N GLN A 78 -10.55 4.53 1.03
CA GLN A 78 -11.06 5.37 -0.07
C GLN A 78 -11.21 4.60 -1.39
N ALA A 79 -10.40 3.57 -1.61
CA ALA A 79 -10.50 2.72 -2.79
C ALA A 79 -11.72 1.79 -2.74
N ASP A 80 -11.92 1.13 -1.59
CA ASP A 80 -13.07 0.26 -1.33
C ASP A 80 -13.26 0.09 0.18
N SER A 81 -14.47 0.31 0.69
CA SER A 81 -14.77 0.19 2.13
C SER A 81 -14.58 -1.23 2.67
N ARG A 82 -14.58 -2.24 1.80
CA ARG A 82 -14.38 -3.65 2.16
C ARG A 82 -12.91 -3.97 2.41
N PHE A 83 -11.97 -3.12 1.99
CA PHE A 83 -10.56 -3.40 2.15
C PHE A 83 -10.13 -3.39 3.62
N TYR A 84 -9.39 -4.43 4.03
CA TYR A 84 -8.77 -4.49 5.34
C TYR A 84 -7.35 -5.07 5.26
N VAL A 85 -6.47 -4.56 6.11
CA VAL A 85 -5.11 -5.06 6.24
C VAL A 85 -5.15 -6.33 7.09
N HIS A 86 -4.89 -7.47 6.46
CA HIS A 86 -4.82 -8.77 7.12
C HIS A 86 -3.50 -8.93 7.89
N ASP A 87 -2.38 -8.52 7.30
CA ASP A 87 -1.06 -8.65 7.91
C ASP A 87 -0.07 -7.60 7.38
N VAL A 88 0.98 -7.30 8.14
CA VAL A 88 2.07 -6.38 7.77
C VAL A 88 3.39 -7.01 8.18
N LYS A 89 4.22 -7.36 7.19
CA LYS A 89 5.50 -8.06 7.41
C LYS A 89 6.67 -7.20 6.95
N PRO A 90 7.38 -6.51 7.85
CA PRO A 90 8.61 -5.83 7.51
C PRO A 90 9.73 -6.85 7.20
N SER A 91 10.60 -6.53 6.25
CA SER A 91 11.83 -7.29 6.00
C SER A 91 12.87 -7.01 7.09
N GLN A 92 13.62 -8.04 7.50
CA GLN A 92 14.77 -7.86 8.40
C GLN A 92 16.05 -7.43 7.65
N GLU A 93 16.06 -7.59 6.32
CA GLU A 93 17.25 -7.38 5.47
C GLU A 93 17.14 -6.14 4.58
N SER A 94 15.94 -5.56 4.43
CA SER A 94 15.71 -4.41 3.56
C SER A 94 14.67 -3.45 4.15
N SER A 95 14.55 -2.25 3.58
CA SER A 95 13.51 -1.28 3.94
C SER A 95 12.10 -1.64 3.42
N THR A 96 11.95 -2.77 2.71
CA THR A 96 10.67 -3.18 2.13
C THR A 96 9.78 -3.84 3.19
N THR A 97 8.49 -3.49 3.17
CA THR A 97 7.44 -4.12 3.96
C THR A 97 6.40 -4.73 3.04
N VAL A 98 5.90 -5.91 3.39
CA VAL A 98 4.78 -6.56 2.68
C VAL A 98 3.49 -6.29 3.45
N ILE A 99 2.54 -5.62 2.81
CA ILE A 99 1.18 -5.44 3.31
C ILE A 99 0.28 -6.47 2.61
N ASP A 100 -0.37 -7.34 3.38
CA ASP A 100 -1.40 -8.27 2.90
C ASP A 100 -2.77 -7.59 3.03
N LEU A 101 -3.31 -7.13 1.90
CA LEU A 101 -4.60 -6.43 1.81
C LEU A 101 -5.65 -7.38 1.22
N ARG A 102 -6.81 -7.46 1.87
CA ARG A 102 -7.93 -8.33 1.48
C ARG A 102 -9.26 -7.60 1.53
N ILE A 103 -10.28 -8.20 0.92
CA ILE A 103 -11.65 -7.70 0.97
C ILE A 103 -12.47 -8.50 2.00
N SER A 104 -13.21 -7.81 2.85
CA SER A 104 -14.16 -8.44 3.76
C SER A 104 -15.37 -8.97 2.96
N PRO A 105 -15.83 -10.21 3.20
CA PRO A 105 -17.04 -10.72 2.56
C PRO A 105 -18.30 -9.94 2.96
N ASP A 106 -18.31 -9.38 4.18
CA ASP A 106 -19.54 -8.88 4.84
C ASP A 106 -19.83 -7.39 4.59
N ALA A 107 -18.95 -6.68 3.87
CA ALA A 107 -19.11 -5.24 3.61
C ALA A 107 -19.71 -4.93 2.22
N ALA A 108 -20.20 -5.95 1.51
CA ALA A 108 -21.05 -5.79 0.33
C ALA A 108 -22.53 -5.76 0.76
N ALA A 109 -22.99 -4.59 1.21
CA ALA A 109 -24.41 -4.27 1.37
C ALA A 109 -24.69 -2.89 0.77
#